data_AF-A0A382LJT6-F1
#
_entry.id   AF-A0A382LJT6-F1
#
_cell.length_a   1.000
_cell.length_b   1.000
_cell.length_c   1.000
_cell.angle_alpha   90.00
_cell.angle_beta   90.00
_cell.angle_gamma   90.00
#
_symmetry.space_group_name_H-M   'P 1'
#
loop_
_entity.id
_entity.type
_entity.pdbx_description
1 polymer ?
#
loop_
_entity_poly.entity_id
_entity_poly.type
_entity_poly.pdbx_seq_one_letter_code
_entity_poly.pdbx_strand_id
1 'polypeptide(L)'
;MKVIPLGGLGEIGKNMMAIEYDGQILIIDAGIAFPSEIKPIYSFGISDTTYLNERKNMILGVLITHGHEDHIGGLPHFLSNFNVPVYSSKLTREFIKFKLGNNNQYDLHAINFYK
;
A
#
# COMPACT_ATOMS: atom_id res chain seq x y z
N MET A 1 -17.86 1.15 -11.54
CA MET A 1 -16.99 1.06 -10.34
C MET A 1 -16.54 -0.39 -10.19
N LYS A 2 -15.25 -0.64 -9.99
CA LYS A 2 -14.70 -1.96 -9.64
C LYS A 2 -14.00 -1.89 -8.29
N VAL A 3 -14.09 -2.97 -7.52
CA VAL A 3 -13.41 -3.15 -6.23
C VAL A 3 -12.63 -4.46 -6.34
N ILE A 4 -11.30 -4.37 -6.30
CA ILE A 4 -10.42 -5.46 -6.71
C ILE A 4 -9.42 -5.74 -5.59
N PRO A 5 -9.57 -6.85 -4.85
CA PRO A 5 -8.59 -7.24 -3.85
C PRO A 5 -7.32 -7.73 -4.55
N LEU A 6 -6.20 -7.05 -4.30
CA LEU A 6 -4.87 -7.43 -4.79
C LEU A 6 -4.07 -8.21 -3.74
N GLY A 7 -4.53 -8.18 -2.48
CA GLY A 7 -4.07 -9.02 -1.38
C GLY A 7 -4.92 -8.83 -0.12
N GLY A 8 -4.85 -9.80 0.81
CA GLY A 8 -5.55 -9.76 2.09
C GLY A 8 -6.96 -10.35 2.09
N LEU A 9 -7.51 -10.69 0.92
CA LEU A 9 -8.77 -11.44 0.84
C LEU A 9 -8.49 -12.94 0.81
N GLY A 10 -9.05 -13.68 1.76
CA GLY A 10 -8.86 -15.14 1.88
C GLY A 10 -7.56 -15.53 2.59
N GLU A 11 -6.88 -14.57 3.22
CA GLU A 11 -5.60 -14.76 3.92
C GLU A 11 -5.37 -13.67 4.97
N ILE A 12 -4.33 -13.83 5.79
CA ILE A 12 -3.93 -12.83 6.80
C ILE A 12 -2.76 -12.00 6.27
N GLY A 13 -2.97 -10.69 6.23
CA GLY A 13 -1.99 -9.69 5.83
C GLY A 13 -1.91 -9.44 4.32
N LYS A 14 -0.86 -8.74 3.89
CA LYS A 14 -0.69 -8.20 2.52
C LYS A 14 -1.90 -7.44 2.00
N ASN A 15 -2.55 -6.68 2.89
CA ASN A 15 -3.74 -5.91 2.54
C ASN A 15 -3.42 -4.93 1.42
N MET A 16 -4.15 -5.06 0.32
CA MET A 16 -4.11 -4.13 -0.81
C MET A 16 -5.42 -4.26 -1.59
N MET A 17 -6.12 -3.15 -1.76
CA MET A 17 -7.36 -3.07 -2.52
C MET A 17 -7.23 -1.97 -3.58
N ALA A 18 -7.66 -2.26 -4.80
CA ALA A 18 -7.81 -1.24 -5.84
C ALA A 18 -9.29 -0.89 -6.02
N ILE A 19 -9.61 0.40 -5.95
CA ILE A 19 -10.90 0.95 -6.34
C ILE A 19 -10.73 1.65 -7.68
N GLU A 20 -11.41 1.14 -8.70
CA GLU A 20 -11.41 1.72 -10.04
C GLU A 20 -12.75 2.38 -10.36
N TYR A 21 -12.69 3.65 -10.76
CA TYR A 21 -13.84 4.41 -11.20
C TYR A 21 -13.42 5.40 -12.29
N ASP A 22 -14.17 5.43 -13.38
CA ASP A 22 -13.97 6.36 -14.51
C ASP A 22 -12.50 6.44 -15.02
N GLY A 23 -11.89 5.26 -15.19
CA GLY A 23 -10.50 5.18 -15.67
C GLY A 23 -9.45 5.66 -14.68
N GLN A 24 -9.82 5.89 -13.41
CA GLN A 24 -8.92 6.24 -12.32
C GLN A 24 -8.88 5.13 -11.27
N ILE A 25 -7.73 4.95 -10.63
CA ILE A 25 -7.49 3.90 -9.63
C ILE A 25 -7.00 4.55 -8.34
N LEU A 26 -7.70 4.28 -7.23
CA LEU A 26 -7.23 4.55 -5.88
C LEU A 26 -6.79 3.22 -5.24
N ILE A 27 -5.58 3.20 -4.69
CA ILE A 27 -5.10 2.06 -3.91
C ILE A 27 -5.40 2.30 -2.44
N ILE A 28 -5.83 1.26 -1.73
CA ILE A 28 -5.98 1.23 -0.29
C ILE A 28 -4.99 0.21 0.26
N ASP A 29 -4.07 0.67 1.09
CA ASP A 29 -3.01 -0.08 1.74
C ASP A 29 -2.00 -0.75 0.79
N ALA A 30 -0.84 -1.10 1.35
CA ALA A 30 0.23 -1.84 0.70
C ALA A 30 0.99 -2.64 1.76
N GLY A 31 0.39 -3.76 2.18
CA GLY A 31 0.88 -4.59 3.28
C GLY A 31 1.90 -5.66 2.91
N ILE A 32 2.44 -6.32 3.96
CA ILE A 32 3.07 -7.64 3.85
C ILE A 32 2.24 -8.71 4.56
N ALA A 33 2.38 -9.96 4.13
CA ALA A 33 2.02 -11.12 4.92
C ALA A 33 3.28 -11.69 5.57
N PHE A 34 3.20 -11.94 6.88
CA PHE A 34 4.24 -12.67 7.60
C PHE A 34 4.21 -14.15 7.19
N PRO A 35 5.37 -14.82 7.14
CA PRO A 35 5.42 -16.24 6.88
C PRO A 35 4.67 -17.02 7.96
N SER A 36 3.92 -18.04 7.54
CA SER A 36 3.41 -19.05 8.46
C SER A 36 4.54 -19.99 8.91
N GLU A 37 4.33 -20.76 9.99
CA GLU A 37 5.32 -21.70 10.55
C GLU A 37 5.90 -22.70 9.53
N ILE A 38 5.23 -22.89 8.40
CA ILE A 38 5.61 -23.82 7.32
C ILE A 38 6.57 -23.16 6.30
N LYS A 39 6.62 -21.82 6.24
CA LYS A 39 7.43 -21.08 5.27
C LYS A 39 8.69 -20.51 5.92
N PRO A 40 9.80 -20.37 5.16
CA PRO A 40 11.01 -19.74 5.68
C PRO A 40 10.74 -18.30 6.16
N ILE A 41 11.31 -17.93 7.31
CA ILE A 41 11.10 -16.64 8.01
C ILE A 41 11.46 -15.42 7.13
N TYR A 42 12.35 -15.59 6.15
CA TYR A 42 12.75 -14.53 5.20
C TYR A 42 11.79 -14.37 4.00
N SER A 43 10.71 -15.15 3.92
CA SER A 43 9.74 -15.11 2.81
C SER A 43 8.52 -14.28 3.17
N PHE A 44 8.65 -12.94 3.19
CA PHE A 44 7.51 -12.05 3.30
C PHE A 44 6.71 -12.06 1.99
N GLY A 45 5.37 -12.16 2.09
CA GLY A 45 4.49 -12.08 0.93
C GLY A 45 4.06 -10.65 0.66
N ILE A 46 4.23 -10.16 -0.57
CA ILE A 46 3.64 -8.90 -1.04
C ILE A 46 2.44 -9.16 -1.95
N SER A 47 1.59 -8.16 -2.12
CA SER A 47 0.42 -8.22 -3.02
C SER A 47 0.84 -8.32 -4.49
N ASP A 48 0.03 -8.98 -5.32
CA ASP A 48 0.26 -9.06 -6.76
C ASP A 48 -0.23 -7.77 -7.44
N THR A 49 0.72 -6.98 -7.95
CA THR A 49 0.43 -5.71 -8.63
C THR A 49 0.38 -5.81 -10.15
N THR A 50 0.26 -7.02 -10.72
CA THR A 50 0.17 -7.22 -12.18
C THR A 50 -0.97 -6.41 -12.79
N TYR A 51 -2.11 -6.34 -12.09
CA TYR A 51 -3.25 -5.50 -12.48
C TYR A 51 -2.88 -4.02 -12.71
N LEU A 52 -1.97 -3.51 -11.88
CA LEU A 52 -1.56 -2.10 -11.85
C LEU A 52 -0.44 -1.77 -12.85
N ASN A 53 0.38 -2.75 -13.23
CA ASN A 53 1.56 -2.53 -14.07
C ASN A 53 1.23 -1.95 -15.45
N GLU A 54 0.11 -2.33 -16.04
CA GLU A 54 -0.38 -1.80 -17.32
C GLU A 54 -1.19 -0.50 -17.17
N ARG A 55 -1.49 -0.11 -15.92
CA ARG A 55 -2.44 0.97 -15.57
C ARG A 55 -1.78 2.05 -14.72
N LYS A 56 -0.44 2.15 -14.73
CA LYS A 56 0.33 3.08 -13.88
C LYS A 56 -0.18 4.51 -13.95
N ASN A 57 -0.47 5.00 -15.15
CA ASN A 57 -0.93 6.36 -15.40
C ASN A 57 -2.36 6.65 -14.89
N MET A 58 -3.10 5.61 -14.50
CA MET A 58 -4.45 5.73 -13.95
C MET A 58 -4.44 5.81 -12.42
N ILE A 59 -3.31 5.55 -11.78
CA ILE A 59 -3.22 5.49 -10.31
C ILE A 59 -3.14 6.91 -9.76
N LEU A 60 -4.17 7.31 -9.01
CA LEU A 60 -4.26 8.62 -8.35
C LEU A 60 -3.35 8.75 -7.13
N GLY A 61 -3.09 7.62 -6.46
CA GLY A 61 -2.38 7.59 -5.18
C GLY A 61 -2.69 6.33 -4.40
N VAL A 62 -2.06 6.22 -3.24
CA VAL A 62 -2.33 5.19 -2.25
C VAL A 62 -2.79 5.83 -0.95
N LEU A 63 -3.92 5.38 -0.44
CA LEU A 63 -4.45 5.73 0.87
C LEU A 63 -4.09 4.63 1.87
N ILE A 64 -3.40 4.99 2.94
CA ILE A 64 -3.03 4.07 4.01
C ILE A 64 -3.98 4.27 5.19
N THR A 65 -4.65 3.19 5.58
CA THR A 65 -5.63 3.16 6.65
C THR A 65 -4.99 3.37 8.02
N HIS A 66 -3.97 2.58 8.34
CA HIS A 66 -3.24 2.65 9.62
C HIS A 66 -1.81 2.08 9.52
N GLY A 67 -1.07 2.13 10.62
CA GLY A 67 0.37 1.91 10.64
C GLY A 67 0.87 0.47 10.84
N HIS A 68 0.00 -0.54 10.82
CA HIS A 68 0.47 -1.92 11.00
C HIS A 68 1.17 -2.45 9.75
N GLU A 69 2.12 -3.37 9.93
CA GLU A 69 2.96 -3.91 8.85
C GLU A 69 2.16 -4.62 7.76
N ASP A 70 1.03 -5.22 8.10
CA ASP A 70 0.12 -5.81 7.14
C ASP A 70 -0.67 -4.79 6.31
N HIS A 71 -0.46 -3.49 6.54
CA HIS A 71 -1.00 -2.38 5.76
C HIS A 71 0.09 -1.47 5.14
N ILE A 72 1.29 -1.37 5.76
CA ILE A 72 2.38 -0.50 5.27
C ILE A 72 3.67 -1.24 4.88
N GLY A 73 3.81 -2.51 5.24
CA GLY A 73 5.08 -3.22 5.10
C GLY A 73 5.53 -3.40 3.66
N GLY A 74 4.58 -3.49 2.71
CA GLY A 74 4.85 -3.64 1.29
C GLY A 74 5.01 -2.30 0.56
N LEU A 75 4.74 -1.19 1.24
CA LEU A 75 4.75 0.15 0.66
C LEU A 75 6.10 0.54 0.01
N PRO A 76 7.29 0.23 0.58
CA PRO A 76 8.56 0.54 -0.08
C PRO A 76 8.70 -0.14 -1.45
N HIS A 77 8.28 -1.40 -1.56
CA HIS A 77 8.31 -2.15 -2.81
C HIS A 77 7.25 -1.64 -3.80
N PHE A 78 6.07 -1.26 -3.31
CA PHE A 78 5.06 -0.63 -4.14
C PHE A 78 5.59 0.68 -4.75
N LEU A 79 6.15 1.57 -3.93
CA LEU A 79 6.63 2.87 -4.38
C LEU A 79 7.87 2.80 -5.27
N SER A 80 8.66 1.71 -5.24
CA SER A 80 9.73 1.51 -6.23
C SER A 80 9.20 1.26 -7.64
N ASN A 81 7.94 0.79 -7.77
CA ASN A 81 7.30 0.47 -9.05
C ASN A 81 6.27 1.52 -9.49
N PHE A 82 5.69 2.25 -8.54
CA PHE A 82 4.60 3.22 -8.73
C PHE A 82 4.92 4.53 -8.00
N ASN A 83 5.37 5.54 -8.75
CA ASN A 83 5.65 6.87 -8.19
C ASN A 83 4.35 7.68 -8.07
N VAL A 84 3.63 7.50 -6.96
CA VAL A 84 2.32 8.12 -6.71
C VAL A 84 2.25 8.72 -5.30
N PRO A 85 1.39 9.73 -5.06
CA PRO A 85 1.23 10.31 -3.73
C PRO A 85 0.68 9.29 -2.72
N VAL A 86 1.17 9.39 -1.49
CA VAL A 86 0.75 8.58 -0.34
C VAL A 86 -0.04 9.44 0.62
N TYR A 87 -1.26 9.02 0.93
CA TYR A 87 -2.15 9.71 1.85
C TYR A 87 -2.35 8.87 3.11
N SER A 88 -2.25 9.46 4.29
CA SER A 88 -2.42 8.72 5.54
C SER A 88 -2.77 9.61 6.72
N SER A 89 -3.10 9.03 7.88
CA SER A 89 -3.21 9.78 9.13
C SER A 89 -1.83 10.33 9.56
N LYS A 90 -1.82 11.35 10.44
CA LYS A 90 -0.55 11.92 10.95
C LYS A 90 0.37 10.86 11.56
N LEU A 91 -0.16 10.00 12.43
CA LEU A 91 0.64 8.95 13.09
C LEU A 91 1.15 7.93 12.07
N THR A 92 0.27 7.46 11.18
CA THR A 92 0.63 6.52 10.11
C THR A 92 1.74 7.07 9.21
N ARG A 93 1.68 8.36 8.86
CA ARG A 93 2.71 9.01 8.05
C ARG A 93 4.09 8.94 8.70
N GLU A 94 4.18 9.09 10.02
CA GLU A 94 5.47 9.02 10.71
C GLU A 94 6.04 7.59 10.70
N PHE A 95 5.20 6.56 10.81
CA PHE A 95 5.64 5.17 10.58
C PHE A 95 6.11 4.93 9.14
N ILE A 96 5.39 5.48 8.15
CA ILE A 96 5.76 5.39 6.74
C ILE A 96 7.11 6.08 6.49
N LYS A 97 7.34 7.28 7.02
CA LYS A 97 8.62 7.99 6.92
C LYS A 97 9.76 7.18 7.52
N PHE A 98 9.55 6.63 8.71
CA PHE A 98 10.56 5.79 9.35
C PHE A 98 10.91 4.57 8.47
N LYS A 99 9.90 3.95 7.85
CA LYS A 99 10.08 2.79 6.95
C LYS A 99 10.78 3.15 5.63
N LEU A 100 10.44 4.29 5.02
CA LEU A 100 11.00 4.74 3.74
C LEU A 100 12.38 5.40 3.88
N GLY A 101 12.79 5.76 5.10
CA GLY A 101 13.99 6.53 5.36
C GLY A 101 13.81 8.03 5.13
N ASN A 102 14.76 8.83 5.62
CA ASN A 102 14.71 10.31 5.59
C ASN A 102 15.09 10.90 4.22
N ASN A 103 14.48 10.40 3.14
CA ASN A 103 14.69 10.93 1.79
C ASN A 103 13.43 11.68 1.32
N ASN A 104 13.59 12.94 0.90
CA ASN A 104 12.50 13.78 0.36
C ASN A 104 11.99 13.35 -1.03
N GLN A 105 12.15 12.07 -1.39
CA GLN A 105 11.79 11.53 -2.70
C GLN A 105 10.29 11.19 -2.80
N TYR A 106 9.63 10.88 -1.67
CA TYR A 106 8.25 10.41 -1.66
C TYR A 106 7.26 11.54 -1.35
N ASP A 107 6.17 11.59 -2.10
CA ASP A 107 5.11 12.58 -1.93
C ASP A 107 4.12 12.14 -0.83
N LEU A 108 4.42 12.48 0.43
CA LEU A 108 3.69 12.03 1.62
C LEU A 108 2.75 13.09 2.19
N HIS A 109 1.45 12.84 2.11
CA HIS A 109 0.38 13.73 2.58
C HIS A 109 -0.26 13.21 3.86
N ALA A 110 -0.38 14.08 4.87
CA ALA A 110 -1.18 13.79 6.06
C ALA A 110 -2.62 14.30 5.88
N ILE A 111 -3.60 13.43 6.06
CA ILE A 111 -5.02 13.76 6.06
C ILE A 111 -5.52 13.85 7.50
N ASN A 112 -6.28 14.89 7.81
CA ASN A 112 -7.04 14.99 9.05
C ASN A 112 -8.44 14.39 8.80
N PHE A 113 -8.67 13.18 9.30
CA PHE A 113 -9.96 12.50 9.18
C PHE A 113 -11.03 13.03 10.15
N TYR A 114 -10.63 13.82 11.14
CA TYR A 114 -11.51 14.45 12.11
C TYR A 114 -11.50 15.96 11.86
N LYS A 115 -12.68 16.53 11.56
CA LYS A 115 -12.96 17.96 11.60
C LYS A 115 -13.39 18.35 13.01
#